data_AF-A8GN25-F1
#
_entry.id   AF-A8GN25-F1
#
_cell.length_a   1.000
_cell.length_b   1.000
_cell.length_c   1.000
_cell.angle_alpha   90.00
_cell.angle_beta   90.00
_cell.angle_gamma   90.00
#
_symmetry.space_group_name_H-M   'P 1'
#
loop_
_entity.id
_entity.type
_entity.pdbx_description
1 polymer ?
#
loop_
_entity_poly.entity_id
_entity_poly.type
_entity_poly.pdbx_seq_one_letter_code
_entity_poly.pdbx_strand_id
1 'polypeptide(L)'
;MLSGVLGVEIIAIDISKESIIYAEQNCGASNIKYIKSDLISLIKKSEEYDDIVSRHALEHIEDGLNLALNLKYKNRLIVNVHFNEPE
;
A
#
# COMPACT_ATOMS: atom_id res chain seq x y z
N MET A 1 -9.82 15.69 0.16
CA MET A 1 -9.39 14.91 1.34
C MET A 1 -9.91 13.49 1.17
N LEU A 2 -9.16 12.44 1.50
CA LEU A 2 -9.60 11.04 1.30
C LEU A 2 -10.90 10.72 2.08
N SER A 3 -11.14 11.42 3.18
CA SER A 3 -12.39 11.39 3.96
C SER A 3 -13.62 11.89 3.20
N GLY A 4 -13.45 12.59 2.07
CA GLY A 4 -14.55 13.11 1.25
C GLY A 4 -14.98 12.19 0.11
N VAL A 5 -14.31 11.05 -0.08
CA VAL A 5 -14.65 10.08 -1.13
C VAL A 5 -15.70 9.12 -0.58
N LEU A 6 -16.94 9.25 -1.05
CA LEU A 6 -18.06 8.44 -0.58
C LEU A 6 -17.92 6.97 -1.01
N GLY A 7 -18.23 6.06 -0.08
CA GLY A 7 -18.26 4.61 -0.34
C GLY A 7 -16.88 3.96 -0.52
N VAL A 8 -15.79 4.67 -0.20
CA VAL A 8 -14.43 4.14 -0.28
C VAL A 8 -13.91 3.80 1.10
N GLU A 9 -13.46 2.56 1.28
CA GLU A 9 -12.68 2.11 2.41
C GLU A 9 -11.22 1.93 1.99
N ILE A 10 -10.29 2.36 2.83
CA ILE A 10 -8.86 2.34 2.54
C ILE A 10 -8.17 1.49 3.59
N ILE A 11 -7.35 0.54 3.15
CA ILE A 11 -6.43 -0.19 4.00
C ILE A 11 -5.02 0.32 3.69
N ALA A 12 -4.43 1.03 4.65
CA ALA A 12 -3.05 1.51 4.57
C ALA A 12 -2.13 0.53 5.30
N ILE A 13 -1.11 0.04 4.61
CA ILE A 13 -0.16 -0.92 5.17
C ILE A 13 1.24 -0.32 5.23
N ASP A 14 1.97 -0.63 6.30
CA ASP A 14 3.39 -0.35 6.44
C ASP A 14 4.02 -1.36 7.41
N ILE A 15 5.30 -1.69 7.23
CA ILE A 15 6.02 -2.58 8.14
C ILE A 15 6.50 -1.83 9.40
N SER A 16 6.74 -0.52 9.30
CA SER A 16 7.17 0.35 10.38
C SER A 16 5.98 0.76 11.24
N LYS A 17 6.08 0.45 12.54
CA LYS A 17 5.07 0.85 13.52
C LYS A 17 5.03 2.37 13.68
N GLU A 18 6.19 3.00 13.63
CA GLU A 18 6.39 4.44 13.78
C GLU A 18 5.72 5.19 12.64
N SER A 19 5.86 4.69 11.41
CA SER A 19 5.21 5.24 10.21
C SER A 19 3.69 5.13 10.30
N ILE A 20 3.17 4.00 10.77
CA ILE A 20 1.72 3.83 11.04
C ILE A 20 1.23 4.86 12.06
N ILE A 21 1.90 4.99 13.22
CA ILE A 21 1.50 5.95 14.26
C ILE A 21 1.50 7.38 13.72
N TYR A 22 2.55 7.74 12.96
CA TYR A 22 2.63 9.06 12.34
C TYR A 22 1.47 9.29 11.36
N ALA A 23 1.17 8.31 10.51
CA ALA A 23 0.09 8.41 9.53
C ALA A 23 -1.29 8.49 10.20
N GLU A 24 -1.54 7.73 11.26
CA GLU A 24 -2.78 7.82 12.03
C GLU A 24 -2.99 9.23 12.63
N GLN A 25 -1.93 9.82 13.16
CA GLN A 25 -1.97 11.14 13.81
C GLN A 25 -2.14 12.30 12.82
N ASN A 26 -1.58 12.19 11.61
CA ASN A 26 -1.51 13.29 10.65
C ASN A 26 -2.43 13.15 9.43
N CYS A 27 -2.81 11.90 9.10
CA CYS A 27 -3.58 11.54 7.91
C CYS A 27 -4.82 10.70 8.29
N GLY A 28 -5.25 10.72 9.55
CA GLY A 28 -6.42 9.98 10.02
C GLY A 28 -7.72 10.39 9.32
N ALA A 29 -8.52 9.40 8.93
CA ALA A 29 -9.88 9.59 8.44
C ALA A 29 -10.73 8.38 8.82
N SER A 30 -12.05 8.56 8.95
CA SER A 30 -12.98 7.51 9.40
C SER A 30 -13.06 6.30 8.46
N ASN A 31 -12.63 6.46 7.21
CA ASN A 31 -12.63 5.42 6.20
C ASN A 31 -11.24 4.81 5.93
N ILE A 32 -10.24 5.08 6.77
CA ILE A 32 -8.90 4.53 6.63
C ILE A 32 -8.61 3.60 7.81
N LYS A 33 -8.19 2.38 7.51
CA LYS A 33 -7.66 1.42 8.46
C LYS A 33 -6.17 1.26 8.24
N TYR A 34 -5.38 1.58 9.26
CA TYR A 34 -3.95 1.38 9.25
C TYR A 34 -3.59 0.00 9.81
N ILE A 35 -2.72 -0.74 9.12
CA ILE A 35 -2.32 -2.10 9.50
C ILE A 35 -0.81 -2.22 9.42
N LYS A 36 -0.17 -2.61 10.52
CA LYS A 36 1.23 -3.02 10.48
C LYS A 36 1.35 -4.36 9.76
N SER A 37 1.88 -4.38 8.54
CA SER A 37 2.04 -5.58 7.73
C SER A 37 3.07 -5.35 6.62
N ASP A 38 3.72 -6.42 6.17
CA ASP A 38 4.54 -6.42 4.96
C ASP A 38 3.76 -6.94 3.74
N LEU A 39 4.36 -6.78 2.55
CA LEU A 39 3.81 -7.20 1.26
C LEU A 39 3.58 -8.71 1.17
N ILE A 40 4.49 -9.52 1.69
CA ILE A 40 4.41 -10.99 1.63
C ILE A 40 3.21 -11.48 2.45
N SER A 41 3.01 -10.90 3.62
CA SER A 41 1.88 -11.17 4.50
C SER A 41 0.56 -10.77 3.85
N LEU A 42 0.54 -9.65 3.10
CA LEU A 42 -0.63 -9.23 2.33
C LEU A 42 -0.98 -10.22 1.22
N ILE A 43 0.01 -10.66 0.43
CA ILE A 43 -0.17 -11.66 -0.63
C ILE A 43 -0.74 -12.96 -0.05
N LYS A 44 -0.22 -13.42 1.10
CA LYS A 44 -0.67 -14.65 1.77
C LYS A 44 -2.13 -14.60 2.23
N LYS A 45 -2.62 -13.42 2.64
CA LYS A 45 -4.04 -13.26 3.03
C LYS A 45 -4.99 -13.48 1.85
N SER A 46 -4.51 -13.28 0.63
CA SER A 46 -5.29 -13.49 -0.59
C SER A 46 -6.59 -12.69 -0.63
N GLU A 47 -6.64 -11.57 0.09
CA GLU A 47 -7.70 -10.58 0.01
C GLU A 47 -7.64 -9.89 -1.36
N GLU A 48 -8.81 -9.60 -1.93
CA GLU A 48 -8.94 -8.91 -3.22
C GLU A 48 -9.38 -7.46 -2.99
N TYR A 49 -8.70 -6.52 -3.64
CA TYR A 49 -8.98 -5.08 -3.54
C TYR A 49 -9.48 -4.52 -4.86
N ASP A 50 -10.24 -3.42 -4.86
CA ASP A 50 -10.66 -2.80 -6.12
C ASP A 50 -9.47 -2.13 -6.83
N ASP A 51 -8.69 -1.34 -6.09
CA ASP A 51 -7.48 -0.68 -6.55
C ASP A 51 -6.36 -0.88 -5.52
N ILE A 52 -5.12 -1.02 -6.00
CA ILE A 52 -3.91 -1.08 -5.17
C ILE A 52 -2.95 0.02 -5.62
N VAL A 53 -2.40 0.75 -4.66
CA VAL A 53 -1.41 1.80 -4.90
C VAL A 53 -0.17 1.55 -4.06
N SER A 54 0.99 1.57 -4.68
CA SER A 54 2.28 1.57 -4.00
C SER A 54 3.17 2.68 -4.55
N ARG A 55 3.71 3.53 -3.67
CA ARG A 55 4.57 4.66 -4.05
C ARG A 55 5.83 4.66 -3.21
N HIS A 56 6.98 4.62 -3.86
CA HIS A 56 8.32 4.67 -3.25
C HIS A 56 8.54 3.62 -2.14
N ALA A 57 8.01 2.42 -2.35
CA ALA A 57 8.08 1.34 -1.36
C ALA A 57 8.65 0.05 -1.95
N LEU A 58 8.27 -0.33 -3.17
CA LEU A 58 8.66 -1.60 -3.76
C LEU A 58 10.15 -1.67 -4.12
N GLU A 59 10.81 -0.52 -4.34
CA GLU A 59 12.26 -0.48 -4.58
C GLU A 59 13.10 -0.90 -3.36
N HIS A 60 12.50 -0.90 -2.17
CA HIS A 60 13.16 -1.33 -0.93
C HIS A 60 12.94 -2.81 -0.63
N ILE A 61 12.22 -3.53 -1.51
CA ILE A 61 11.92 -4.94 -1.36
C ILE A 61 12.63 -5.69 -2.48
N GLU A 62 13.40 -6.71 -2.12
CA GLU A 62 14.00 -7.61 -3.10
C GLU A 62 12.89 -8.25 -3.96
N ASP A 63 13.03 -8.14 -5.28
CA ASP A 63 12.02 -8.59 -6.25
C ASP A 63 10.62 -7.96 -6.07
N GLY A 64 10.54 -6.78 -5.45
CA GLY A 64 9.29 -6.14 -5.02
C GLY A 64 8.26 -5.93 -6.12
N LEU A 65 8.70 -5.62 -7.34
CA LEU A 65 7.81 -5.47 -8.50
C LEU A 65 7.15 -6.80 -8.90
N ASN A 66 7.92 -7.89 -8.96
CA ASN A 66 7.37 -9.21 -9.28
C ASN A 66 6.47 -9.73 -8.15
N LEU A 67 6.83 -9.47 -6.89
CA LEU A 67 5.98 -9.78 -5.75
C LEU A 67 4.62 -9.06 -5.85
N ALA A 68 4.60 -7.78 -6.20
CA ALA A 68 3.37 -7.00 -6.32
C ALA A 68 2.39 -7.55 -7.37
N LEU A 69 2.88 -8.24 -8.40
CA LEU A 69 2.03 -8.90 -9.40
C LEU A 69 1.19 -10.06 -8.82
N ASN A 70 1.53 -10.57 -7.63
CA ASN A 70 0.79 -11.63 -6.95
C ASN A 70 -0.36 -11.09 -6.07
N LEU A 71 -0.51 -9.77 -5.97
CA LEU A 71 -1.66 -9.17 -5.28
C LEU A 71 -2.93 -9.34 -6.10
N LYS A 72 -4.05 -9.57 -5.42
CA LYS A 72 -5.36 -9.68 -6.06
C LYS A 72 -6.04 -8.31 -6.11
N TYR A 73 -6.37 -7.87 -7.32
CA TYR A 73 -7.09 -6.63 -7.54
C TYR A 73 -8.04 -6.73 -8.72
N LYS A 74 -9.15 -5.97 -8.69
CA LYS A 74 -10.16 -5.98 -9.75
C LYS A 74 -9.86 -4.99 -10.86
N ASN A 75 -9.48 -3.76 -10.51
CA ASN A 75 -9.41 -2.66 -11.46
C ASN A 75 -7.98 -2.31 -11.79
N ARG A 76 -7.18 -1.87 -10.82
CA ARG A 76 -5.84 -1.33 -11.08
C ARG A 76 -4.82 -1.67 -10.00
N LEU A 77 -3.60 -1.91 -10.46
CA LEU A 77 -2.37 -1.84 -9.67
C LEU A 77 -1.56 -0.65 -10.18
N ILE A 78 -1.34 0.34 -9.32
CA ILE A 78 -0.57 1.55 -9.62
C ILE A 78 0.70 1.53 -8.80
N VAL A 79 1.84 1.49 -9.49
CA VAL A 79 3.15 1.43 -8.87
C VAL A 79 3.98 2.62 -9.31
N ASN A 80 4.63 3.27 -8.33
CA ASN A 80 5.63 4.29 -8.57
C ASN A 80 6.89 3.93 -7.77
N VAL A 81 8.00 3.78 -8.46
CA VAL A 81 9.33 3.48 -7.90
C VAL A 81 10.33 4.47 -8.49
N HIS A 82 11.43 4.73 -7.78
CA HIS A 82 12.54 5.50 -8.37
C HIS A 82 13.10 4.81 -9.61
N PHE A 83 13.36 5.60 -10.64
CA PHE A 83 14.07 5.12 -11.83
C PHE A 83 15.54 4.90 -11.46
N ASN A 84 16.09 3.75 -11.85
CA ASN A 84 17.52 3.49 -11.71
C ASN A 84 18.25 4.23 -12.83
N GLU A 85 18.65 5.47 -12.57
CA GLU A 85 19.51 6.23 -13.48
C GLU A 85 20.89 5.54 -13.57
N PRO A 86 21.43 5.27 -14.77
CA PRO A 86 22.82 4.86 -14.90
C PRO A 86 23.73 5.96 -14.34
N GLU A 87 24.78 5.59 -13.60
CA GLU A 87 25.86 6.50 -13.20
C GLU A 87 26.60 7.10 -14.41
#